data_AF-A0A842MPP1-F1
#
_entry.id   AF-A0A842MPP1-F1
#
_cell.length_a   1.000
_cell.length_b   1.000
_cell.length_c   1.000
_cell.angle_alpha   90.00
_cell.angle_beta   90.00
_cell.angle_gamma   90.00
#
_symmetry.space_group_name_H-M   'P 1'
#
loop_
_entity.id
_entity.type
_entity.pdbx_description
1 polymer ?
#
loop_
_entity_poly.entity_id
_entity_poly.type
_entity_poly.pdbx_seq_one_letter_code
_entity_poly.pdbx_strand_id
1 'polypeptide(L)' 'MTPERRRALGIKELPTTLKEALEEMKSDEVIHRTLGSHIFDSFIEYKTNDWNQYCLYVTPWEIMKYLDY' A
#
# COMPACT_ATOMS: atom_id res chain seq x y z
N MET A 1 -0.72 -16.06 16.68
CA MET A 1 0.74 -16.10 16.46
C MET A 1 1.31 -14.72 16.78
N THR A 2 2.31 -14.62 17.66
CA THR A 2 2.94 -13.33 17.98
C THR A 2 3.83 -12.84 16.82
N PRO A 3 4.07 -11.53 16.66
CA PRO A 3 4.97 -10.99 15.63
C PRO A 3 6.37 -11.60 15.69
N GLU A 4 6.88 -11.81 16.90
CA GLU A 4 8.18 -12.45 17.15
C GLU A 4 8.24 -13.88 16.62
N ARG A 5 7.17 -14.66 16.84
CA ARG A 5 7.11 -16.05 16.37
C ARG A 5 6.99 -16.14 14.85
N ARG A 6 6.31 -15.18 14.20
CA ARG A 6 6.26 -15.10 12.72
C ARG A 6 7.63 -14.81 12.12
N ARG A 7 8.36 -13.84 12.69
CA ARG A 7 9.74 -13.52 12.29
C ARG A 7 10.68 -14.71 12.47
N ALA A 8 10.59 -15.42 13.59
CA ALA A 8 11.40 -16.60 13.87
C ALA A 8 11.15 -17.76 12.88
N LEU A 9 9.97 -17.81 12.26
CA LEU A 9 9.59 -18.81 11.26
C LEU A 9 9.85 -18.34 9.82
N GLY A 10 10.44 -17.15 9.62
CA GLY A 10 10.69 -16.58 8.29
C GLY A 10 9.41 -16.22 7.52
N ILE A 11 8.28 -16.09 8.21
CA ILE A 11 7.01 -15.72 7.59
C ILE A 11 7.04 -14.22 7.31
N LYS A 12 7.14 -13.85 6.03
CA LYS A 12 7.03 -12.46 5.59
C LYS A 12 5.61 -11.96 5.78
N GLU A 13 5.49 -10.69 6.13
CA GLU A 13 4.20 -10.01 6.24
C GLU A 13 3.87 -9.34 4.92
N LEU A 14 2.58 -9.28 4.58
CA LEU A 14 2.14 -8.52 3.42
C LEU A 14 2.23 -7.02 3.73
N PRO A 15 2.41 -6.18 2.70
CA PRO A 15 2.29 -4.74 2.80
C PRO A 15 1.01 -4.33 3.55
N THR A 16 1.16 -3.39 4.48
CA THR A 16 0.06 -2.92 5.33
C THR A 16 -0.66 -1.72 4.75
N THR A 17 -0.01 -1.04 3.79
CA THR A 17 -0.56 0.13 3.09
C THR A 17 -0.49 -0.05 1.59
N LEU A 18 -1.35 0.68 0.87
CA LEU A 18 -1.31 0.71 -0.60
C LEU A 18 0.05 1.20 -1.10
N LYS A 19 0.66 2.18 -0.43
CA LYS A 19 2.00 2.68 -0.78
C LYS A 19 3.04 1.56 -0.73
N GLU A 20 3.11 0.82 0.37
CA GLU A 20 4.04 -0.32 0.50
C GLU A 20 3.79 -1.36 -0.59
N ALA A 21 2.52 -1.66 -0.89
CA ALA A 21 2.17 -2.63 -1.93
C ALA A 21 2.62 -2.18 -3.33
N LEU A 22 2.50 -0.89 -3.65
CA LEU A 22 2.96 -0.33 -4.91
C LEU A 22 4.49 -0.37 -5.03
N GLU A 23 5.22 -0.14 -3.93
CA GLU A 23 6.68 -0.25 -3.93
C GLU A 23 7.16 -1.70 -4.10
N GLU A 24 6.54 -2.67 -3.41
CA GLU A 24 6.84 -4.09 -3.61
C GLU A 24 6.53 -4.51 -5.06
N MET A 25 5.40 -4.05 -5.61
CA MET A 25 5.00 -4.32 -7.00
C MET A 25 5.99 -3.75 -8.03
N LYS A 26 6.59 -2.58 -7.79
CA LYS A 26 7.67 -2.01 -8.64
C LYS A 26 8.92 -2.88 -8.68
N SER A 27 9.19 -3.63 -7.63
CA SER A 27 10.35 -4.51 -7.56
C SER A 27 10.11 -5.91 -8.15
N ASP A 28 8.86 -6.25 -8.51
CA ASP A 28 8.48 -7.56 -9.04
C ASP A 28 8.53 -7.61 -10.57
N GLU A 29 9.58 -8.25 -11.10
CA GLU A 29 9.78 -8.42 -12.55
C GLU A 29 8.69 -9.27 -13.22
N VAL A 30 8.09 -10.24 -12.51
CA VAL A 30 7.05 -11.10 -13.06
C VAL A 30 5.80 -10.29 -13.32
N ILE A 31 5.42 -9.45 -12.36
CA ILE A 31 4.26 -8.55 -12.50
C ILE A 31 4.50 -7.53 -13.62
N HIS A 32 5.69 -6.91 -13.66
CA HIS A 32 6.04 -5.95 -14.71
C HIS A 32 5.96 -6.57 -16.11
N ARG A 33 6.52 -7.78 -16.28
CA ARG A 33 6.47 -8.49 -17.56
C ARG A 33 5.06 -8.93 -17.96
N THR A 34 4.21 -9.28 -16.98
CA THR A 34 2.85 -9.76 -17.23
C THR A 34 1.92 -8.65 -17.68
N LEU A 35 2.04 -7.46 -17.07
CA LEU A 35 1.22 -6.29 -17.41
C LEU A 35 1.74 -5.52 -18.62
N GLY A 36 3.06 -5.57 -18.86
CA GLY A 36 3.73 -4.74 -19.85
C GLY A 36 3.93 -3.30 -19.37
N SER A 37 4.94 -2.62 -19.91
CA SER A 37 5.40 -1.31 -19.41
C SER A 37 4.29 -0.25 -19.39
N HIS A 38 3.54 -0.10 -20.48
CA HIS A 38 2.54 0.97 -20.59
C HIS A 38 1.41 0.85 -19.55
N ILE A 39 0.89 -0.37 -19.32
CA ILE A 39 -0.18 -0.61 -18.34
C ILE A 39 0.39 -0.52 -16.93
N PHE A 40 1.58 -1.07 -16.71
CA PHE A 40 2.26 -1.03 -15.43
C PHE A 40 2.50 0.40 -14.96
N ASP A 41 3.12 1.23 -15.79
CA ASP A 41 3.45 2.62 -15.45
C ASP A 41 2.18 3.44 -15.16
N SER A 42 1.17 3.31 -16.03
CA SER A 42 -0.11 4.00 -15.85
C SER A 42 -0.83 3.56 -14.56
N PHE A 43 -0.77 2.26 -14.23
CA PHE A 43 -1.38 1.73 -13.01
C PHE A 43 -0.68 2.26 -11.76
N ILE A 44 0.66 2.24 -11.75
CA ILE A 44 1.47 2.77 -10.66
C ILE A 44 1.20 4.25 -10.44
N GLU A 45 1.18 5.05 -11.52
CA GLU A 45 0.88 6.49 -11.45
C GLU A 45 -0.52 6.74 -10.88
N TYR A 46 -1.53 6.09 -11.45
CA TYR A 46 -2.92 6.21 -11.03
C TYR A 46 -3.10 5.85 -9.54
N LYS A 47 -2.53 4.72 -9.10
CA LYS A 47 -2.65 4.27 -7.71
C LYS A 47 -1.82 5.07 -6.72
N THR A 48 -0.70 5.66 -7.16
CA THR A 48 0.06 6.59 -6.34
C THR A 48 -0.75 7.86 -6.10
N ASN A 49 -1.45 8.38 -7.12
CA ASN A 49 -2.33 9.53 -6.96
C ASN A 49 -3.51 9.23 -6.01
N ASP A 50 -4.14 8.07 -6.16
CA ASP A 50 -5.23 7.58 -5.29
C ASP A 50 -4.78 7.54 -3.82
N TRP A 51 -3.58 7.02 -3.56
CA TRP A 51 -2.98 7.02 -2.22
C TRP A 51 -2.76 8.43 -1.68
N ASN A 52 -2.22 9.35 -2.49
CA ASN A 52 -2.00 10.73 -2.06
C ASN A 52 -3.32 11.43 -1.72
N GLN A 53 -4.38 11.20 -2.50
CA GLN A 53 -5.71 11.74 -2.21
C GLN A 53 -6.26 11.20 -0.89
N TYR A 54 -6.10 9.89 -0.65
CA TYR A 54 -6.50 9.28 0.62
C TYR A 54 -5.77 9.90 1.81
N CYS A 55 -4.44 10.11 1.71
CA CYS A 55 -3.67 10.72 2.79
C CYS A 55 -4.04 12.17 3.09
N LEU A 56 -4.58 12.90 2.12
CA LEU A 56 -5.04 14.29 2.28
C LEU A 56 -6.49 14.38 2.78
N TYR A 57 -7.23 13.26 2.76
CA TYR A 57 -8.63 13.23 3.15
C TYR A 57 -8.77 13.11 4.67
N VAL A 58 -9.45 14.09 5.29
CA VAL A 58 -9.82 14.01 6.69
C VAL A 58 -11.04 13.10 6.83
N THR A 59 -10.83 11.97 7.48
CA THR A 59 -11.86 10.94 7.65
C THR A 59 -12.86 11.32 8.75
N PRO A 60 -14.12 10.85 8.66
CA PRO A 60 -15.09 11.04 9.74
C PRO A 60 -14.61 10.52 11.10
N TRP A 61 -13.80 9.45 11.11
CA TRP A 61 -13.20 8.92 12.34
C TRP A 61 -12.23 9.92 12.98
N GLU A 62 -11.40 10.60 12.19
CA GLU A 62 -10.50 11.65 12.71
C GLU A 62 -11.30 12.82 13.27
N ILE A 63 -12.38 13.23 12.60
CA ILE A 63 -13.28 14.27 13.09
C ILE A 63 -13.89 13.85 14.43
N MET A 64 -14.49 12.67 14.51
CA MET A 64 -15.11 12.16 15.74
C MET A 64 -14.11 11.99 16.89
N LYS A 65 -12.85 11.70 16.59
CA LYS A 65 -11.82 11.44 17.60
C LYS A 65 -11.15 12.71 18.13
N TYR A 66 -10.95 13.70 17.27
CA TYR A 66 -10.16 14.89 17.61
C TYR A 66 -10.98 16.17 17.69
N LEU A 67 -12.19 16.19 17.13
CA LEU A 67 -13.12 17.30 17.18
C LEU A 67 -14.22 16.97 18.21
N ASP A 68 -13.86 17.00 19.49
CA ASP A 68 -14.86 17.00 20.57
C ASP A 68 -15.68 18.29 20.48
N TYR A 69 -17.00 18.16 20.37
CA TYR A 69 -17.98 19.24 20.52
C TYR A 69 -18.81 19.02 21.78
#